data_AF-A0A2V6XDV3-F1
#
_entry.id   AF-A0A2V6XDV3-F1
#
_cell.length_a   1.000
_cell.length_b   1.000
_cell.length_c   1.000
_cell.angle_alpha   90.00
_cell.angle_beta   90.00
_cell.angle_gamma   90.00
#
_symmetry.space_group_name_H-M   'P 1'
#
loop_
_entity.id
_entity.type
_entity.pdbx_description
1 polymer ?
#
loop_
_entity_poly.entity_id
_entity_poly.type
_entity_poly.pdbx_seq_one_letter_code
_entity_poly.pdbx_strand_id
1 'polypeptide(L)'
;MNVCVDLSATPFYLNRSGAEPGRPFPWIVSDFGLIDAIESGLVKIPQLPVQDTTGAEIPAYFNVWKWIVEKKLTAGEKGGKRGQVKPEAVLKWAQQPIAQLAGLWSETFQQWASDTVAGRRPPLPPVFIVVCRDTRLARVVYEWITGTGDGAAPPLEEWRHRGGKEYTVRIDSRVVEDLSQGVAKTDESRRLRFVLETVGKLEWPGGNPPDEYAELVDRLNRKADEVGGVKIEAAVPPGRDVRCIVSVAMLTEGWDATTVTHIVGLRPFESQLLCEQVVGRALRRSQYHDLTAEEVAKVYGVPFELIPLKATPGMATPPPKVWHVRALSPERDAFEIRFPRVEGYTHRITSEI
;
A
#
# COMPACT_ATOMS: atom_id res chain seq x y z
N MET A 1 -27.80 12.01 13.53
CA MET A 1 -27.51 10.83 12.70
C MET A 1 -26.01 10.61 12.80
N ASN A 2 -25.55 9.57 13.49
CA ASN A 2 -24.11 9.26 13.56
C ASN A 2 -23.79 8.40 12.34
N VAL A 3 -23.25 9.02 11.29
CA VAL A 3 -22.87 8.33 10.06
C VAL A 3 -21.37 8.05 10.12
N CYS A 4 -20.98 6.79 9.99
CA CYS A 4 -19.60 6.38 9.77
C CYS A 4 -19.42 6.17 8.26
N VAL A 5 -18.54 6.94 7.63
CA VAL A 5 -18.20 6.77 6.21
C VAL A 5 -16.85 6.09 6.15
N ASP A 6 -16.82 4.86 5.65
CA ASP A 6 -15.59 4.13 5.38
C ASP A 6 -15.19 4.30 3.91
N LEU A 7 -13.95 4.69 3.67
CA LEU A 7 -13.38 4.87 2.34
C LEU A 7 -12.39 3.72 2.10
N SER A 8 -12.82 2.76 1.30
CA SER A 8 -12.05 1.57 0.99
C SER A 8 -11.92 1.38 -0.53
N ALA A 9 -10.92 0.61 -0.95
CA ALA A 9 -10.85 0.16 -2.33
C ALA A 9 -12.07 -0.72 -2.63
N THR A 10 -12.68 -0.52 -3.79
CA THR A 10 -13.95 -1.14 -4.19
C THR A 10 -13.90 -2.65 -4.04
N PRO A 11 -14.61 -3.24 -3.06
CA PRO A 11 -14.56 -4.68 -2.83
C PRO A 11 -15.50 -5.41 -3.81
N PHE A 12 -15.02 -6.47 -4.43
CA PHE A 12 -15.77 -7.26 -5.41
C PHE A 12 -15.57 -8.76 -5.20
N TYR A 13 -16.54 -9.56 -5.67
CA TYR A 13 -16.47 -11.01 -5.59
C TYR A 13 -15.36 -11.57 -6.50
N LEU A 14 -14.53 -12.44 -5.95
CA LEU A 14 -13.49 -13.15 -6.69
C LEU A 14 -14.07 -14.37 -7.41
N ASN A 15 -13.33 -14.93 -8.38
CA ASN A 15 -13.73 -16.08 -9.20
C ASN A 15 -14.17 -17.36 -8.42
N ARG A 16 -13.99 -17.40 -7.10
CA ARG A 16 -14.29 -18.58 -6.25
C ARG A 16 -15.33 -18.30 -5.15
N SER A 17 -15.99 -17.15 -5.18
CA SER A 17 -16.89 -16.71 -4.10
C SER A 17 -18.34 -17.22 -4.20
N GLY A 18 -18.68 -18.01 -5.22
CA GLY A 18 -20.06 -18.47 -5.47
C GLY A 18 -21.01 -17.41 -6.04
N ALA A 19 -20.56 -16.15 -6.13
CA ALA A 19 -21.24 -15.03 -6.79
C ALA A 19 -20.56 -14.70 -8.14
N GLU A 20 -21.22 -13.86 -8.94
CA GLU A 20 -20.66 -13.38 -10.22
C GLU A 20 -19.32 -12.66 -9.99
N PRO A 21 -18.23 -13.12 -10.61
CA PRO A 21 -16.93 -12.51 -10.42
C PRO A 21 -16.88 -11.07 -10.93
N GLY A 22 -16.22 -10.20 -10.18
CA GLY A 22 -16.13 -8.76 -10.49
C GLY A 22 -17.37 -7.97 -10.09
N ARG A 23 -18.44 -8.61 -9.60
CA ARG A 23 -19.58 -7.90 -9.04
C ARG A 23 -19.17 -7.21 -7.73
N PRO A 24 -19.42 -5.89 -7.59
CA PRO A 24 -19.16 -5.18 -6.33
C PRO A 24 -20.04 -5.72 -5.18
N PHE A 25 -19.56 -5.59 -3.96
CA PHE A 25 -20.34 -5.99 -2.77
C PHE A 25 -21.60 -5.11 -2.58
N PRO A 26 -22.71 -5.68 -2.05
CA PRO A 26 -24.01 -5.00 -2.04
C PRO A 26 -24.10 -3.80 -1.08
N TRP A 27 -23.13 -3.65 -0.16
CA TRP A 27 -23.07 -2.52 0.78
C TRP A 27 -22.31 -1.31 0.25
N ILE A 28 -21.86 -1.34 -1.00
CA ILE A 28 -21.22 -0.18 -1.65
C ILE A 28 -22.29 0.86 -1.94
N VAL A 29 -22.11 2.06 -1.38
CA VAL A 29 -23.02 3.20 -1.55
C VAL A 29 -22.63 4.04 -2.75
N SER A 30 -21.32 4.22 -2.98
CA SER A 30 -20.76 4.97 -4.11
C SER A 30 -19.41 4.36 -4.50
N ASP A 31 -19.12 4.34 -5.79
CA ASP A 31 -17.86 3.87 -6.37
C ASP A 31 -17.22 4.99 -7.18
N PHE A 32 -15.89 5.08 -7.16
CA PHE A 32 -15.12 6.11 -7.85
C PHE A 32 -14.01 5.46 -8.68
N GLY A 33 -13.83 5.93 -9.91
CA GLY A 33 -12.60 5.65 -10.64
C GLY A 33 -11.40 6.19 -9.86
N LEU A 34 -10.24 5.54 -9.97
CA LEU A 34 -9.06 5.97 -9.22
C LEU A 34 -8.67 7.43 -9.52
N ILE A 35 -8.80 7.86 -10.79
CA ILE A 35 -8.52 9.24 -11.20
C ILE A 35 -9.50 10.19 -10.52
N ASP A 36 -10.81 9.90 -10.58
CA ASP A 36 -11.84 10.72 -9.94
C ASP A 36 -11.61 10.81 -8.43
N ALA A 37 -11.20 9.71 -7.80
CA ALA A 37 -10.87 9.68 -6.37
C ALA A 37 -9.65 10.53 -6.03
N ILE A 38 -8.63 10.56 -6.90
CA ILE A 38 -7.45 11.43 -6.77
C ILE A 38 -7.86 12.90 -6.92
N GLU A 39 -8.59 13.24 -7.99
CA GLU A 39 -9.03 14.61 -8.28
C GLU A 39 -9.99 15.15 -7.22
N SER A 40 -10.80 14.27 -6.62
CA SER A 40 -11.69 14.61 -5.50
C SER A 40 -10.99 14.66 -4.14
N GLY A 41 -9.68 14.39 -4.09
CA GLY A 41 -8.90 14.37 -2.85
C GLY A 41 -9.31 13.26 -1.88
N LEU A 42 -9.98 12.20 -2.34
CA LEU A 42 -10.43 11.07 -1.52
C LEU A 42 -9.28 10.09 -1.20
N VAL A 43 -8.24 10.07 -2.05
CA VAL A 43 -7.07 9.20 -1.91
C VAL A 43 -5.77 10.01 -2.05
N LYS A 44 -4.66 9.43 -1.61
CA LYS A 44 -3.32 9.97 -1.87
C LYS A 44 -2.97 9.88 -3.35
N ILE A 45 -2.09 10.76 -3.79
CA ILE A 45 -1.52 10.79 -5.13
C ILE A 45 -0.26 9.89 -5.17
N PRO A 46 -0.23 8.81 -5.97
CA PRO A 46 0.99 8.01 -6.11
C PRO A 46 2.04 8.78 -6.92
N GLN A 47 3.21 8.98 -6.33
CA GLN A 47 4.39 9.56 -6.99
C GLN A 47 5.36 8.45 -7.39
N LEU A 48 5.54 8.29 -8.70
CA LEU A 48 6.41 7.28 -9.32
C LEU A 48 7.64 7.96 -9.96
N PRO A 49 8.78 7.28 -10.07
CA PRO A 49 9.90 7.75 -10.86
C PRO A 49 9.52 7.93 -12.33
N VAL A 50 9.62 9.15 -12.83
CA VAL A 50 9.29 9.50 -14.23
C VAL A 50 10.52 9.72 -15.11
N GLN A 51 11.65 10.15 -14.54
CA GLN A 51 12.91 10.39 -15.24
C GLN A 51 14.11 10.10 -14.35
N ASP A 52 15.26 9.77 -14.96
CA ASP A 52 16.56 9.72 -14.30
C ASP A 52 17.63 10.39 -15.18
N THR A 53 18.85 10.53 -14.66
CA THR A 53 19.96 11.20 -15.37
C THR A 53 20.54 10.37 -16.53
N THR A 54 20.03 9.16 -16.78
CA THR A 54 20.55 8.28 -17.84
C THR A 54 19.92 8.54 -19.20
N GLY A 55 18.78 9.24 -19.23
CA GLY A 55 18.02 9.48 -20.46
C GLY A 55 17.27 8.24 -20.98
N ALA A 56 17.15 7.17 -20.18
CA ALA A 56 16.35 6.01 -20.53
C ALA A 56 14.85 6.34 -20.54
N GLU A 57 14.10 5.72 -21.46
CA GLU A 57 12.64 5.89 -21.59
C GLU A 57 11.90 5.47 -20.31
N ILE A 58 12.40 4.43 -19.63
CA ILE A 58 11.88 3.96 -18.34
C ILE A 58 12.98 4.15 -17.28
N PRO A 59 12.74 4.96 -16.24
CA PRO A 59 13.71 5.20 -15.17
C PRO A 59 14.08 3.92 -14.43
N ALA A 60 15.33 3.82 -13.98
CA ALA A 60 15.82 2.66 -13.23
C ALA A 60 14.93 2.28 -12.04
N TYR A 61 14.43 3.28 -11.30
CA TYR A 61 13.64 3.05 -10.09
C TYR A 61 12.14 2.91 -10.33
N PHE A 62 11.66 3.06 -11.57
CA PHE A 62 10.29 2.68 -11.91
C PHE A 62 10.06 1.18 -11.70
N ASN A 63 11.05 0.36 -12.06
CA ASN A 63 11.07 -1.09 -11.79
C ASN A 63 12.45 -1.54 -11.26
N VAL A 64 12.67 -1.33 -9.95
CA VAL A 64 13.92 -1.62 -9.25
C VAL A 64 14.33 -3.08 -9.41
N TRP A 65 13.42 -4.04 -9.25
CA TRP A 65 13.74 -5.45 -9.40
C TRP A 65 14.26 -5.77 -10.81
N LYS A 66 13.55 -5.32 -11.86
CA LYS A 66 13.97 -5.53 -13.25
C LYS A 66 15.31 -4.86 -13.53
N TRP A 67 15.50 -3.62 -13.08
CA TRP A 67 16.76 -2.90 -13.24
C TRP A 67 17.94 -3.65 -12.58
N ILE A 68 17.78 -4.09 -11.33
CA ILE A 68 18.82 -4.86 -10.62
C ILE A 68 19.14 -6.14 -11.39
N VAL A 69 18.13 -6.95 -11.69
CA VAL A 69 18.32 -8.26 -12.32
C VAL A 69 18.89 -8.10 -13.73
N GLU A 70 18.39 -7.20 -14.55
CA GLU A 70 18.81 -7.10 -15.95
C GLU A 70 20.13 -6.35 -16.13
N LYS A 71 20.38 -5.29 -15.36
CA LYS A 71 21.49 -4.35 -15.61
C LYS A 71 22.63 -4.45 -14.60
N LYS A 72 22.40 -5.00 -13.40
CA LYS A 72 23.37 -4.95 -12.30
C LYS A 72 23.94 -6.30 -11.89
N LEU A 73 23.11 -7.35 -11.91
CA LEU A 73 23.56 -8.68 -11.49
C LEU A 73 24.35 -9.40 -12.59
N THR A 74 25.45 -10.03 -12.20
CA THR A 74 26.22 -10.96 -13.03
C THR A 74 25.50 -12.31 -13.20
N ALA A 75 25.90 -13.11 -14.18
CA ALA A 75 25.32 -14.46 -14.40
C ALA A 75 25.46 -15.39 -13.17
N GLY A 76 26.56 -15.26 -12.41
CA GLY A 76 26.77 -16.01 -11.17
C GLY A 76 25.85 -15.57 -10.03
N GLU A 77 25.55 -14.27 -9.93
CA GLU A 77 24.62 -13.72 -8.92
C GLU A 77 23.15 -14.00 -9.23
N LYS A 78 22.81 -14.23 -10.51
CA LYS A 78 21.50 -14.74 -10.95
C LYS A 78 21.28 -16.23 -10.63
N GLY A 79 22.30 -16.91 -10.10
CA GLY A 79 22.22 -18.31 -9.70
C GLY A 79 22.64 -19.33 -10.75
N GLY A 80 23.30 -18.89 -11.84
CA GLY A 80 23.77 -19.78 -12.91
C GLY A 80 22.67 -20.72 -13.41
N LYS A 81 22.96 -22.04 -13.53
CA LYS A 81 22.00 -23.06 -13.97
C LYS A 81 20.82 -23.31 -13.02
N ARG A 82 20.93 -22.93 -11.74
CA ARG A 82 19.87 -23.15 -10.73
C ARG A 82 18.88 -21.99 -10.62
N GLY A 83 19.16 -20.84 -11.25
CA GLY A 83 18.23 -19.71 -11.36
C GLY A 83 17.87 -18.98 -10.06
N GLN A 84 18.58 -19.24 -8.96
CA GLN A 84 18.34 -18.56 -7.68
C GLN A 84 19.21 -17.31 -7.55
N VAL A 85 18.55 -16.15 -7.56
CA VAL A 85 19.18 -14.85 -7.35
C VAL A 85 19.73 -14.75 -5.92
N LYS A 86 20.98 -14.30 -5.77
CA LYS A 86 21.63 -14.09 -4.45
C LYS A 86 21.03 -12.87 -3.73
N PRO A 87 20.45 -13.01 -2.53
CA PRO A 87 19.85 -11.90 -1.78
C PRO A 87 20.78 -10.73 -1.51
N GLU A 88 22.04 -11.01 -1.16
CA GLU A 88 23.04 -10.01 -0.81
C GLU A 88 23.44 -9.16 -2.03
N ALA A 89 23.47 -9.77 -3.21
CA ALA A 89 23.73 -9.08 -4.46
C ALA A 89 22.56 -8.16 -4.85
N VAL A 90 21.32 -8.59 -4.59
CA VAL A 90 20.14 -7.71 -4.76
C VAL A 90 20.19 -6.55 -3.78
N LEU A 91 20.44 -6.82 -2.50
CA LEU A 91 20.52 -5.80 -1.45
C LEU A 91 21.57 -4.73 -1.80
N LYS A 92 22.77 -5.13 -2.24
CA LYS A 92 23.84 -4.21 -2.65
C LYS A 92 23.35 -3.11 -3.60
N TRP A 93 22.50 -3.44 -4.57
CA TRP A 93 21.97 -2.48 -5.53
C TRP A 93 20.64 -1.85 -5.08
N ALA A 94 19.87 -2.53 -4.23
CA ALA A 94 18.64 -2.01 -3.64
C ALA A 94 18.87 -0.98 -2.52
N GLN A 95 20.07 -0.97 -1.91
CA GLN A 95 20.45 0.00 -0.88
C GLN A 95 20.23 1.44 -1.33
N GLN A 96 20.63 1.78 -2.56
CA GLN A 96 20.49 3.14 -3.08
C GLN A 96 19.03 3.61 -3.22
N PRO A 97 18.13 2.91 -3.94
CA PRO A 97 16.73 3.31 -4.02
C PRO A 97 16.02 3.30 -2.66
N ILE A 98 16.36 2.36 -1.76
CA ILE A 98 15.80 2.37 -0.40
C ILE A 98 16.28 3.60 0.38
N ALA A 99 17.58 3.89 0.39
CA ALA A 99 18.14 5.01 1.13
C ALA A 99 17.63 6.37 0.62
N GLN A 100 17.49 6.53 -0.70
CA GLN A 100 16.90 7.74 -1.28
C GLN A 100 15.46 7.94 -0.80
N LEU A 101 14.63 6.90 -0.89
CA LEU A 101 13.24 6.99 -0.46
C LEU A 101 13.12 7.11 1.07
N ALA A 102 14.06 6.53 1.82
CA ALA A 102 14.17 6.68 3.27
C ALA A 102 14.45 8.13 3.68
N GLY A 103 15.29 8.85 2.94
CA GLY A 103 15.51 10.29 3.15
C GLY A 103 14.20 11.09 3.10
N LEU A 104 13.38 10.85 2.06
CA LEU A 104 12.06 11.49 1.90
C LEU A 104 11.06 11.06 2.99
N TRP A 105 11.16 9.82 3.46
CA TRP A 105 10.41 9.36 4.62
C TRP A 105 10.82 10.10 5.90
N SER A 106 12.11 10.36 6.11
CA SER A 106 12.63 11.07 7.29
C SER A 106 12.11 12.51 7.35
N GLU A 107 12.06 13.20 6.21
CA GLU A 107 11.43 14.51 6.09
C GLU A 107 9.94 14.46 6.49
N THR A 108 9.22 13.44 6.00
CA THR A 108 7.80 13.23 6.33
C THR A 108 7.63 12.93 7.83
N PHE A 109 8.52 12.14 8.42
CA PHE A 109 8.52 11.80 9.84
C PHE A 109 8.73 13.04 10.72
N GLN A 110 9.69 13.89 10.38
CA GLN A 110 9.97 15.16 11.09
C GLN A 110 8.80 16.15 10.97
N GLN A 111 8.20 16.23 9.78
CA GLN A 111 7.02 17.06 9.56
C GLN A 111 5.84 16.57 10.41
N TRP A 112 5.54 15.27 10.41
CA TRP A 112 4.46 14.70 11.20
C TRP A 112 4.68 14.85 12.70
N ALA A 113 5.93 14.73 13.17
CA ALA A 113 6.28 15.01 14.55
C ALA A 113 6.01 16.47 14.92
N SER A 114 6.36 17.42 14.04
CA SER A 114 6.08 18.85 14.23
C SER A 114 4.58 19.15 14.22
N ASP A 115 3.82 18.50 13.34
CA ASP A 115 2.35 18.61 13.28
C ASP A 115 1.69 18.04 14.54
N THR A 116 2.25 16.97 15.10
CA THR A 116 1.79 16.38 16.36
C THR A 116 1.97 17.35 17.52
N VAL A 117 3.16 17.97 17.65
CA VAL A 117 3.43 18.97 18.69
C VAL A 117 2.50 20.17 18.55
N ALA A 118 2.15 20.54 17.32
CA ALA A 118 1.21 21.62 17.04
C ALA A 118 -0.27 21.21 17.13
N GLY A 119 -0.58 19.97 17.50
CA GLY A 119 -1.96 19.47 17.64
C GLY A 119 -2.72 19.30 16.32
N ARG A 120 -2.02 19.27 15.17
CA ARG A 120 -2.62 19.12 13.84
C ARG A 120 -2.83 17.67 13.40
N ARG A 121 -2.10 16.73 13.99
CA ARG A 121 -2.14 15.30 13.64
C ARG A 121 -1.95 14.43 14.90
N PRO A 122 -2.56 13.23 14.99
CA PRO A 122 -2.27 12.25 16.03
C PRO A 122 -0.79 11.81 16.06
N PRO A 123 -0.25 11.36 17.21
CA PRO A 123 1.15 10.96 17.37
C PRO A 123 1.43 9.57 16.75
N LEU A 124 1.19 9.43 15.45
CA LEU A 124 1.44 8.22 14.67
C LEU A 124 2.53 8.49 13.63
N PRO A 125 3.51 7.59 13.47
CA PRO A 125 4.56 7.77 12.47
C PRO A 125 4.08 7.42 11.06
N PRO A 126 4.67 8.01 10.00
CA PRO A 126 4.55 7.49 8.65
C PRO A 126 5.19 6.09 8.56
N VAL A 127 4.60 5.22 7.73
CA VAL A 127 5.08 3.84 7.50
C VAL A 127 5.73 3.70 6.14
N PHE A 128 6.87 3.03 6.12
CA PHE A 128 7.64 2.62 4.95
C PHE A 128 7.48 1.12 4.71
N ILE A 129 7.25 0.69 3.48
CA ILE A 129 7.16 -0.73 3.11
C ILE A 129 8.26 -1.12 2.14
N VAL A 130 8.93 -2.25 2.39
CA VAL A 130 9.75 -2.95 1.40
C VAL A 130 9.07 -4.27 1.03
N VAL A 131 8.73 -4.44 -0.24
CA VAL A 131 8.08 -5.66 -0.76
C VAL A 131 9.12 -6.53 -1.46
N CYS A 132 9.61 -7.55 -0.76
CA CYS A 132 10.64 -8.46 -1.23
C CYS A 132 10.06 -9.65 -2.02
N ARG A 133 10.88 -10.22 -2.92
CA ARG A 133 10.50 -11.41 -3.70
C ARG A 133 10.32 -12.67 -2.85
N ASP A 134 11.22 -12.91 -1.91
CA ASP A 134 11.26 -14.14 -1.11
C ASP A 134 11.74 -13.85 0.33
N THR A 135 11.58 -14.84 1.22
CA THR A 135 11.95 -14.74 2.64
C THR A 135 13.45 -14.56 2.85
N ARG A 136 14.30 -14.99 1.92
CA ARG A 136 15.76 -14.82 2.03
C ARG A 136 16.13 -13.36 1.77
N LEU A 137 15.54 -12.73 0.75
CA LEU A 137 15.71 -11.31 0.49
C LEU A 137 15.13 -10.46 1.62
N ALA A 138 13.92 -10.78 2.09
CA ALA A 138 13.32 -10.08 3.23
C ALA A 138 14.19 -10.16 4.48
N ARG A 139 14.81 -11.32 4.74
CA ARG A 139 15.72 -11.49 5.87
C ARG A 139 16.94 -10.56 5.78
N VAL A 140 17.67 -10.56 4.66
CA VAL A 140 18.88 -9.72 4.53
C VAL A 140 18.54 -8.23 4.52
N VAL A 141 17.41 -7.83 3.93
CA VAL A 141 16.93 -6.44 3.96
C VAL A 141 16.56 -6.03 5.39
N TYR A 142 15.85 -6.88 6.11
CA TYR A 142 15.48 -6.64 7.50
C TYR A 142 16.71 -6.50 8.40
N GLU A 143 17.65 -7.45 8.31
CA GLU A 143 18.90 -7.44 9.08
C GLU A 143 19.74 -6.18 8.80
N TRP A 144 19.77 -5.71 7.54
CA TRP A 144 20.42 -4.46 7.19
C TRP A 144 19.71 -3.23 7.78
N ILE A 145 18.37 -3.15 7.69
CA ILE A 145 17.60 -2.01 8.21
C ILE A 145 17.69 -1.90 9.73
N THR A 146 17.65 -3.03 10.46
CA THR A 146 17.76 -3.04 11.92
C THR A 146 19.20 -2.89 12.42
N GLY A 147 20.18 -3.05 11.53
CA GLY A 147 21.61 -3.04 11.86
C GLY A 147 22.06 -4.29 12.60
N THR A 148 21.37 -5.42 12.42
CA THR A 148 21.76 -6.73 12.98
C THR A 148 22.56 -7.60 12.00
N GLY A 149 22.71 -7.17 10.75
CA GLY A 149 23.49 -7.87 9.73
C GLY A 149 24.92 -7.35 9.58
N ASP A 150 25.78 -8.17 8.99
CA ASP A 150 27.17 -7.83 8.66
C ASP A 150 27.22 -7.07 7.32
N GLY A 151 27.06 -5.74 7.36
CA GLY A 151 26.93 -4.97 6.12
C GLY A 151 27.14 -3.47 6.28
N ALA A 152 26.73 -2.75 5.24
CA ALA A 152 26.73 -1.29 5.24
C ALA A 152 25.83 -0.74 6.37
N ALA A 153 26.06 0.52 6.76
CA ALA A 153 25.23 1.18 7.75
C ALA A 153 23.73 1.13 7.34
N PRO A 154 22.81 0.98 8.32
CA PRO A 154 21.38 1.06 8.08
C PRO A 154 21.01 2.41 7.48
N PRO A 155 19.92 2.51 6.70
CA PRO A 155 19.56 3.74 6.01
C PRO A 155 19.12 4.85 6.98
N LEU A 156 18.49 4.48 8.12
CA LEU A 156 17.99 5.40 9.13
C LEU A 156 18.05 4.77 10.52
N GLU A 157 18.44 5.57 11.51
CA GLU A 157 18.41 5.13 12.92
C GLU A 157 16.97 4.97 13.41
N GLU A 158 16.01 5.76 12.90
CA GLU A 158 14.58 5.76 13.23
C GLU A 158 13.92 4.40 13.04
N TRP A 159 14.45 3.56 12.16
CA TRP A 159 13.90 2.24 11.87
C TRP A 159 14.48 1.14 12.76
N ARG A 160 15.63 1.39 13.40
CA ARG A 160 16.29 0.42 14.26
C ARG A 160 15.54 0.24 15.57
N HIS A 161 15.55 -0.97 16.09
CA HIS A 161 14.97 -1.28 17.40
C HIS A 161 15.79 -0.61 18.49
N ARG A 162 15.13 0.11 19.40
CA ARG A 162 15.79 0.92 20.43
C ARG A 162 14.94 0.97 21.69
N GLY A 163 15.57 0.88 22.86
CA GLY A 163 14.88 0.95 24.16
C GLY A 163 13.79 -0.10 24.33
N GLY A 164 13.99 -1.31 23.79
CA GLY A 164 12.99 -2.38 23.84
C GLY A 164 11.82 -2.25 22.87
N LYS A 165 11.77 -1.17 22.08
CA LYS A 165 10.75 -0.96 21.06
C LYS A 165 11.20 -1.46 19.69
N GLU A 166 10.30 -2.17 19.03
CA GLU A 166 10.43 -2.61 17.66
C GLU A 166 9.78 -1.60 16.72
N TYR A 167 10.59 -1.02 15.83
CA TYR A 167 10.12 -0.05 14.83
C TYR A 167 10.08 -0.62 13.40
N THR A 168 10.80 -1.71 13.17
CA THR A 168 10.81 -2.42 11.89
C THR A 168 10.33 -3.85 12.11
N VAL A 169 9.39 -4.32 11.30
CA VAL A 169 8.89 -5.70 11.38
C VAL A 169 9.11 -6.44 10.08
N ARG A 170 9.41 -7.75 10.16
CA ARG A 170 9.50 -8.63 9.00
C ARG A 170 8.28 -9.54 8.92
N ILE A 171 7.60 -9.51 7.79
CA ILE A 171 6.40 -10.32 7.53
C ILE A 171 6.72 -11.33 6.44
N ASP A 172 6.90 -12.58 6.86
CA ASP A 172 7.14 -13.70 5.96
C ASP A 172 5.81 -14.28 5.44
N SER A 173 5.85 -15.00 4.32
CA SER A 173 4.67 -15.60 3.68
C SER A 173 3.88 -16.52 4.61
N ARG A 174 4.55 -17.22 5.53
CA ARG A 174 3.89 -18.10 6.51
C ARG A 174 2.98 -17.33 7.48
N VAL A 175 3.38 -16.13 7.89
CA VAL A 175 2.56 -15.28 8.76
C VAL A 175 1.32 -14.84 7.99
N VAL A 176 1.48 -14.46 6.73
CA VAL A 176 0.38 -14.09 5.80
C VAL A 176 -0.59 -15.26 5.57
N GLU A 177 -0.09 -16.48 5.39
CA GLU A 177 -0.94 -17.66 5.27
C GLU A 177 -1.70 -17.96 6.56
N ASP A 178 -1.01 -17.97 7.71
CA ASP A 178 -1.63 -18.17 9.04
C ASP A 178 -2.72 -17.11 9.32
N LEU A 179 -2.51 -15.85 8.88
CA LEU A 179 -3.48 -14.75 8.95
C LEU A 179 -4.76 -15.05 8.17
N SER A 180 -4.61 -15.41 6.90
CA SER A 180 -5.75 -15.70 6.01
C SER A 180 -6.58 -16.91 6.46
N GLN A 181 -5.97 -17.85 7.19
CA GLN A 181 -6.66 -19.03 7.73
C GLN A 181 -7.21 -18.83 9.14
N GLY A 182 -6.89 -17.71 9.80
CA GLY A 182 -7.28 -17.44 11.18
C GLY A 182 -6.63 -18.38 12.22
N VAL A 183 -5.60 -19.15 11.83
CA VAL A 183 -4.93 -20.14 12.69
C VAL A 183 -3.45 -19.78 12.80
N ALA A 184 -3.09 -19.01 13.82
CA ALA A 184 -1.70 -18.69 14.09
C ALA A 184 -1.05 -19.76 14.97
N LYS A 185 -0.02 -20.42 14.40
CA LYS A 185 0.61 -21.63 14.97
C LYS A 185 1.70 -21.36 16.00
N THR A 186 2.26 -20.15 16.03
CA THR A 186 3.31 -19.73 16.97
C THR A 186 2.92 -18.42 17.64
N ASP A 187 3.46 -18.17 18.83
CA ASP A 187 3.24 -16.90 19.54
C ASP A 187 3.75 -15.70 18.72
N GLU A 188 4.81 -15.87 17.92
CA GLU A 188 5.31 -14.81 17.04
C GLU A 188 4.37 -14.54 15.85
N SER A 189 3.84 -15.58 15.20
CA SER A 189 2.82 -15.39 14.15
C SER A 189 1.57 -14.69 14.71
N ARG A 190 1.15 -15.04 15.93
CA ARG A 190 0.03 -14.37 16.63
C ARG A 190 0.34 -12.90 16.90
N ARG A 191 1.52 -12.62 17.45
CA ARG A 191 1.97 -11.25 17.72
C ARG A 191 1.98 -10.41 16.45
N LEU A 192 2.58 -10.92 15.38
CA LEU A 192 2.69 -10.22 14.10
C LEU A 192 1.31 -9.95 13.46
N ARG A 193 0.32 -10.81 13.70
CA ARG A 193 -1.06 -10.49 13.32
C ARG A 193 -1.55 -9.21 13.97
N PHE A 194 -1.49 -9.15 15.30
CA PHE A 194 -1.96 -7.97 16.03
C PHE A 194 -1.14 -6.73 15.71
N VAL A 195 0.17 -6.87 15.47
CA VAL A 195 1.00 -5.78 14.95
C VAL A 195 0.41 -5.25 13.64
N LEU A 196 0.17 -6.12 12.66
CA LEU A 196 -0.36 -5.71 11.35
C LEU A 196 -1.75 -5.06 11.46
N GLU A 197 -2.67 -5.66 12.20
CA GLU A 197 -4.03 -5.14 12.41
C GLU A 197 -4.06 -3.75 13.04
N THR A 198 -3.02 -3.37 13.78
CA THR A 198 -2.96 -2.12 14.54
C THR A 198 -1.94 -1.11 14.01
N VAL A 199 -1.34 -1.35 12.83
CA VAL A 199 -0.46 -0.37 12.18
C VAL A 199 -1.24 0.90 11.88
N GLY A 200 -0.72 2.05 12.33
CA GLY A 200 -1.36 3.34 12.13
C GLY A 200 -2.64 3.53 12.98
N LYS A 201 -2.85 2.71 14.02
CA LYS A 201 -3.93 2.88 14.99
C LYS A 201 -3.34 3.39 16.30
N LEU A 202 -3.87 4.51 16.80
CA LEU A 202 -3.43 5.11 18.06
C LEU A 202 -3.89 4.29 19.28
N GLU A 203 -5.10 3.75 19.17
CA GLU A 203 -5.80 2.96 20.19
C GLU A 203 -6.32 1.67 19.54
N TRP A 204 -6.70 0.71 20.38
CA TRP A 204 -7.27 -0.54 19.91
C TRP A 204 -8.59 -0.29 19.17
N PRO A 205 -8.85 -0.97 18.05
CA PRO A 205 -10.20 -1.03 17.49
C PRO A 205 -11.16 -1.58 18.55
N GLY A 206 -12.13 -0.76 18.99
CA GLY A 206 -13.03 -1.10 20.10
C GLY A 206 -12.56 -0.67 21.49
N GLY A 207 -11.43 0.04 21.59
CA GLY A 207 -10.95 0.70 22.82
C GLY A 207 -10.15 -0.18 23.78
N ASN A 208 -10.19 -1.50 23.64
CA ASN A 208 -9.48 -2.44 24.51
C ASN A 208 -8.73 -3.52 23.70
N PRO A 209 -7.62 -4.06 24.21
CA PRO A 209 -6.96 -5.20 23.58
C PRO A 209 -7.90 -6.42 23.55
N PRO A 210 -7.90 -7.19 22.46
CA PRO A 210 -8.57 -8.48 22.43
C PRO A 210 -8.03 -9.42 23.52
N ASP A 211 -8.89 -10.24 24.13
CA ASP A 211 -8.51 -11.17 25.20
C ASP A 211 -7.34 -12.08 24.77
N GLU A 212 -7.38 -12.58 23.53
CA GLU A 212 -6.30 -13.40 22.97
C GLU A 212 -4.93 -12.67 22.96
N TYR A 213 -4.94 -11.35 22.70
CA TYR A 213 -3.71 -10.55 22.74
C TYR A 213 -3.24 -10.30 24.16
N ALA A 214 -4.16 -10.01 25.09
CA ALA A 214 -3.84 -9.82 26.49
C ALA A 214 -3.19 -11.08 27.09
N GLU A 215 -3.75 -12.27 26.83
CA GLU A 215 -3.19 -13.55 27.25
C GLU A 215 -1.81 -13.84 26.63
N LEU A 216 -1.61 -13.46 25.36
CA LEU A 216 -0.32 -13.55 24.69
C LEU A 216 0.71 -12.65 25.38
N VAL A 217 0.36 -11.39 25.66
CA VAL A 217 1.24 -10.44 26.34
C VAL A 217 1.61 -10.92 27.74
N ASP A 218 0.66 -11.48 28.51
CA ASP A 218 0.95 -12.04 29.83
C ASP A 218 1.96 -13.19 29.75
N ARG A 219 1.83 -14.09 28.77
CA ARG A 219 2.80 -15.18 28.54
C ARG A 219 4.19 -14.62 28.16
N LEU A 220 4.24 -13.64 27.26
CA LEU A 220 5.49 -13.02 26.83
C LEU A 220 6.16 -12.25 27.98
N ASN A 221 5.39 -11.56 28.81
CA ASN A 221 5.89 -10.81 29.97
C ASN A 221 6.43 -11.73 31.07
N ARG A 222 5.77 -12.88 31.33
CA ARG A 222 6.32 -13.89 32.25
C ARG A 222 7.68 -14.41 31.76
N LYS A 223 7.79 -14.71 30.46
CA LYS A 223 9.07 -15.13 29.87
C LYS A 223 10.12 -14.02 29.93
N ALA A 224 9.71 -12.76 29.72
CA ALA A 224 10.59 -11.60 29.84
C ALA A 224 11.11 -11.45 31.28
N ASP A 225 10.29 -11.69 32.30
CA ASP A 225 10.72 -11.68 33.70
C ASP A 225 11.81 -12.73 33.98
N GLU A 226 11.74 -13.91 33.35
CA GLU A 226 12.73 -14.98 33.51
C GLU A 226 14.07 -14.67 32.83
N VAL A 227 14.05 -14.03 31.66
CA VAL A 227 15.25 -13.79 30.82
C VAL A 227 15.78 -12.36 30.86
N GLY A 228 15.16 -11.47 31.65
CA GLY A 228 15.54 -10.05 31.74
C GLY A 228 15.14 -9.22 30.51
N GLY A 229 13.98 -9.52 29.91
CA GLY A 229 13.42 -8.84 28.75
C GLY A 229 12.59 -7.59 29.09
N VAL A 230 12.23 -6.84 28.05
CA VAL A 230 11.36 -5.66 28.16
C VAL A 230 9.90 -6.10 28.17
N LYS A 231 9.11 -5.56 29.10
CA LYS A 231 7.67 -5.86 29.19
C LYS A 231 6.89 -5.12 28.11
N ILE A 232 5.84 -5.77 27.65
CA ILE A 232 4.88 -5.26 26.68
C ILE A 232 3.64 -4.78 27.45
N GLU A 233 3.20 -3.57 27.14
CA GLU A 233 1.95 -3.01 27.67
C GLU A 233 0.78 -3.39 26.75
N ALA A 234 -0.08 -4.32 27.18
CA ALA A 234 -1.19 -4.80 26.35
C ALA A 234 -2.18 -3.70 25.93
N ALA A 235 -2.33 -2.64 26.73
CA ALA A 235 -3.21 -1.51 26.44
C ALA A 235 -2.75 -0.70 25.21
N VAL A 236 -1.47 -0.77 24.84
CA VAL A 236 -0.94 -0.08 23.66
C VAL A 236 -0.98 -1.01 22.46
N PRO A 237 -1.61 -0.61 21.33
CA PRO A 237 -1.63 -1.44 20.14
C PRO A 237 -0.20 -1.68 19.62
N PRO A 238 0.20 -2.93 19.34
CA PRO A 238 1.60 -3.25 19.00
C PRO A 238 2.07 -2.69 17.65
N GLY A 239 1.14 -2.39 16.74
CA GLY A 239 1.43 -1.78 15.44
C GLY A 239 1.57 -0.25 15.48
N ARG A 240 1.18 0.40 16.57
CA ARG A 240 1.10 1.86 16.70
C ARG A 240 2.40 2.58 16.32
N ASP A 241 3.52 2.06 16.83
CA ASP A 241 4.85 2.69 16.70
C ASP A 241 5.64 2.16 15.48
N VAL A 242 5.08 1.24 14.68
CA VAL A 242 5.79 0.66 13.53
C VAL A 242 6.08 1.74 12.49
N ARG A 243 7.33 1.76 11.99
CA ARG A 243 7.85 2.73 11.01
C ARG A 243 8.24 2.07 9.70
N CYS A 244 8.70 0.82 9.73
CA CYS A 244 9.10 0.08 8.55
C CYS A 244 8.57 -1.35 8.55
N ILE A 245 8.13 -1.84 7.39
CA ILE A 245 7.64 -3.20 7.20
C ILE A 245 8.40 -3.82 6.03
N VAL A 246 9.09 -4.93 6.28
CA VAL A 246 9.73 -5.74 5.24
C VAL A 246 8.88 -6.98 5.00
N SER A 247 8.21 -7.08 3.86
CA SER A 247 7.24 -8.14 3.57
C SER A 247 7.60 -8.94 2.33
N VAL A 248 7.34 -10.25 2.35
CA VAL A 248 7.51 -11.15 1.17
C VAL A 248 6.22 -11.29 0.36
N ALA A 249 5.10 -11.27 1.07
CA ALA A 249 3.80 -11.36 0.45
C ALA A 249 3.23 -9.96 0.27
N MET A 250 2.26 -9.86 -0.64
CA MET A 250 1.28 -8.79 -0.51
C MET A 250 0.64 -9.00 0.86
N LEU A 251 0.70 -7.97 1.71
CA LEU A 251 0.03 -7.99 3.01
C LEU A 251 -1.40 -8.47 2.75
N THR A 252 -1.93 -9.43 3.53
CA THR A 252 -3.22 -10.05 3.22
C THR A 252 -4.35 -9.02 3.09
N GLU A 253 -5.48 -9.44 2.51
CA GLU A 253 -6.75 -8.77 2.77
C GLU A 253 -6.93 -8.59 4.28
N GLY A 254 -7.32 -7.39 4.72
CA GLY A 254 -7.48 -7.04 6.14
C GLY A 254 -6.42 -6.10 6.74
N TRP A 255 -5.30 -5.84 6.05
CA TRP A 255 -4.34 -4.82 6.50
C TRP A 255 -4.81 -3.40 6.11
N ASP A 256 -5.27 -2.64 7.11
CA ASP A 256 -5.75 -1.25 6.99
C ASP A 256 -4.84 -0.27 7.74
N ALA A 257 -3.80 0.21 7.05
CA ALA A 257 -2.88 1.21 7.57
C ALA A 257 -2.94 2.50 6.74
N THR A 258 -3.53 3.56 7.30
CA THR A 258 -3.65 4.88 6.67
C THR A 258 -2.32 5.66 6.66
N THR A 259 -1.36 5.24 7.49
CA THR A 259 -0.07 5.92 7.69
C THR A 259 1.00 5.51 6.68
N VAL A 260 0.71 4.59 5.75
CA VAL A 260 1.66 4.21 4.69
C VAL A 260 1.91 5.38 3.75
N THR A 261 3.16 5.75 3.58
CA THR A 261 3.56 6.90 2.75
C THR A 261 4.61 6.55 1.71
N HIS A 262 5.38 5.48 1.93
CA HIS A 262 6.52 5.11 1.09
C HIS A 262 6.54 3.60 0.83
N ILE A 263 6.77 3.20 -0.43
CA ILE A 263 6.87 1.79 -0.83
C ILE A 263 8.09 1.58 -1.74
N VAL A 264 8.85 0.50 -1.48
CA VAL A 264 9.87 -0.03 -2.39
C VAL A 264 9.53 -1.46 -2.80
N GLY A 265 9.35 -1.68 -4.10
CA GLY A 265 9.18 -3.01 -4.70
C GLY A 265 10.52 -3.64 -5.08
N LEU A 266 10.86 -4.77 -4.44
CA LEU A 266 12.02 -5.62 -4.72
C LEU A 266 11.60 -7.03 -5.17
N ARG A 267 10.60 -7.10 -6.04
CA ARG A 267 10.10 -8.35 -6.62
C ARG A 267 9.64 -8.17 -8.07
N PRO A 268 9.51 -9.26 -8.85
CA PRO A 268 8.80 -9.18 -10.11
C PRO A 268 7.31 -8.90 -9.85
N PHE A 269 6.80 -7.87 -10.53
CA PHE A 269 5.38 -7.55 -10.63
C PHE A 269 4.90 -7.96 -12.02
N GLU A 270 4.25 -9.12 -12.09
CA GLU A 270 3.88 -9.77 -13.35
C GLU A 270 2.51 -9.32 -13.88
N SER A 271 1.68 -8.70 -13.03
CA SER A 271 0.38 -8.19 -13.42
C SER A 271 0.08 -6.84 -12.77
N GLN A 272 -0.72 -6.03 -13.47
CA GLN A 272 -1.19 -4.73 -12.96
C GLN A 272 -2.00 -4.87 -11.66
N LEU A 273 -2.77 -5.95 -11.51
CA LEU A 273 -3.51 -6.23 -10.27
C LEU A 273 -2.59 -6.34 -9.05
N LEU A 274 -1.39 -6.94 -9.19
CA LEU A 274 -0.42 -7.02 -8.10
C LEU A 274 0.15 -5.63 -7.76
N CYS A 275 0.40 -4.80 -8.78
CA CYS A 275 0.82 -3.41 -8.59
C CYS A 275 -0.26 -2.61 -7.85
N GLU A 276 -1.52 -2.70 -8.29
CA GLU A 276 -2.69 -2.07 -7.66
C GLU A 276 -2.86 -2.51 -6.20
N GLN A 277 -2.72 -3.80 -5.91
CA GLN A 277 -2.85 -4.32 -4.55
C GLN A 277 -1.75 -3.84 -3.60
N VAL A 278 -0.55 -3.57 -4.12
CA VAL A 278 0.57 -3.02 -3.32
C VAL A 278 0.44 -1.50 -3.17
N VAL A 279 0.24 -0.79 -4.28
CA VAL A 279 0.15 0.68 -4.28
C VAL A 279 -1.13 1.15 -3.61
N GLY A 280 -2.27 0.51 -3.89
CA GLY A 280 -3.58 0.84 -3.34
C GLY A 280 -3.62 0.91 -1.81
N ARG A 281 -2.75 0.17 -1.13
CA ARG A 281 -2.60 0.22 0.34
C ARG A 281 -2.04 1.55 0.83
N ALA A 282 -1.16 2.18 0.05
CA ALA A 282 -0.64 3.51 0.37
C ALA A 282 -1.59 4.64 -0.03
N LEU A 283 -2.59 4.37 -0.88
CA LEU A 283 -3.49 5.40 -1.40
C LEU A 283 -4.53 5.88 -0.38
N ARG A 284 -4.75 5.17 0.72
CA ARG A 284 -5.65 5.65 1.78
C ARG A 284 -5.08 6.89 2.43
N ARG A 285 -5.89 7.93 2.65
CA ARG A 285 -5.43 9.14 3.34
C ARG A 285 -5.15 8.87 4.81
N SER A 286 -4.17 9.57 5.36
CA SER A 286 -3.88 9.54 6.80
C SER A 286 -4.93 10.32 7.60
N GLN A 287 -5.57 11.31 6.99
CA GLN A 287 -6.58 12.16 7.59
C GLN A 287 -7.62 12.60 6.54
N TYR A 288 -8.87 12.74 6.98
CA TYR A 288 -10.01 13.12 6.13
C TYR A 288 -10.67 14.43 6.55
N HIS A 289 -10.07 15.17 7.50
CA HIS A 289 -10.63 16.44 7.97
C HIS A 289 -10.51 17.57 6.93
N ASP A 290 -9.52 17.47 6.05
CA ASP A 290 -9.29 18.41 4.95
C ASP A 290 -8.96 17.62 3.68
N LEU A 291 -9.95 17.53 2.78
CA LEU A 291 -9.80 16.85 1.50
C LEU A 291 -9.08 17.73 0.46
N THR A 292 -8.91 19.02 0.73
CA THR A 292 -8.20 19.96 -0.16
C THR A 292 -6.69 19.85 -0.04
N ALA A 293 -6.20 19.40 1.13
CA ALA A 293 -4.79 19.11 1.34
C ALA A 293 -4.37 17.90 0.50
N GLU A 294 -3.34 18.05 -0.32
CA GLU A 294 -2.77 16.93 -1.07
C GLU A 294 -1.97 16.01 -0.14
N GLU A 295 -2.20 14.70 -0.25
CA GLU A 295 -1.35 13.68 0.36
C GLU A 295 -0.72 12.84 -0.74
N VAL A 296 0.56 12.49 -0.56
CA VAL A 296 1.32 11.74 -1.57
C VAL A 296 1.78 10.39 -1.02
N ALA A 297 1.80 9.38 -1.89
CA ALA A 297 2.40 8.09 -1.64
C ALA A 297 3.60 7.91 -2.59
N LYS A 298 4.82 7.88 -2.07
CA LYS A 298 6.02 7.76 -2.91
C LYS A 298 6.36 6.29 -3.14
N VAL A 299 6.45 5.88 -4.39
CA VAL A 299 6.53 4.46 -4.75
C VAL A 299 7.69 4.22 -5.71
N TYR A 300 8.68 3.44 -5.29
CA TYR A 300 9.77 2.97 -6.14
C TYR A 300 9.61 1.47 -6.42
N GLY A 301 9.95 1.05 -7.63
CA GLY A 301 10.08 -0.35 -8.01
C GLY A 301 8.77 -1.13 -8.15
N VAL A 302 7.63 -0.44 -8.13
CA VAL A 302 6.33 -1.00 -8.47
C VAL A 302 5.86 -0.31 -9.76
N PRO A 303 5.87 -1.00 -10.91
CA PRO A 303 5.51 -0.42 -12.21
C PRO A 303 3.98 -0.27 -12.33
N PHE A 304 3.42 0.62 -11.52
CA PHE A 304 2.00 0.93 -11.47
C PHE A 304 1.65 1.96 -12.55
N GLU A 305 0.57 1.72 -13.29
CA GLU A 305 0.06 2.64 -14.30
C GLU A 305 -1.31 3.17 -13.87
N LEU A 306 -1.43 4.50 -13.70
CA LEU A 306 -2.68 5.16 -13.31
C LEU A 306 -3.76 5.06 -14.41
N ILE A 307 -3.34 5.02 -15.67
CA ILE A 307 -4.20 4.81 -16.82
C ILE A 307 -3.81 3.47 -17.41
N PRO A 308 -4.61 2.40 -17.26
CA PRO A 308 -4.36 1.17 -17.98
C PRO A 308 -4.56 1.44 -19.46
N LEU A 309 -3.47 1.66 -20.19
CA LEU A 309 -3.46 1.51 -21.64
C LEU A 309 -3.74 0.03 -21.88
N LYS A 310 -5.01 -0.32 -22.12
CA LYS A 310 -5.36 -1.56 -22.79
C LYS A 310 -4.84 -1.46 -24.23
N ALA A 311 -3.52 -1.54 -24.38
CA ALA A 311 -2.88 -1.84 -25.63
C ALA A 311 -3.18 -3.31 -25.90
N THR A 312 -4.36 -3.60 -26.45
CA THR A 312 -4.60 -4.88 -27.08
C THR A 312 -3.57 -4.97 -28.21
N PRO A 313 -2.60 -5.92 -28.18
CA PRO A 313 -1.69 -6.12 -29.30
C PRO A 313 -2.54 -6.75 -30.41
N GLY A 314 -3.15 -5.90 -31.22
CA GLY A 314 -4.02 -6.27 -32.32
C GLY A 314 -4.08 -5.11 -33.29
N MET A 315 -4.18 -5.42 -34.59
CA MET A 315 -4.47 -4.40 -35.60
C MET A 315 -5.66 -3.58 -35.11
N ALA A 316 -5.50 -2.25 -35.03
CA ALA A 316 -6.57 -1.34 -34.68
C ALA A 316 -7.82 -1.73 -35.48
N THR A 317 -8.87 -2.17 -34.80
CA THR A 317 -10.14 -2.45 -35.46
C THR A 317 -10.54 -1.16 -36.14
N PRO A 318 -10.82 -1.15 -37.46
CA PRO A 318 -11.25 0.07 -38.13
C PRO A 318 -12.42 0.67 -37.34
N PRO A 319 -12.42 1.99 -37.10
CA PRO A 319 -13.46 2.62 -36.29
C PRO A 319 -14.83 2.20 -36.83
N PRO A 320 -15.80 1.86 -35.96
CA PRO A 320 -17.12 1.44 -36.40
C PRO A 320 -17.68 2.49 -37.35
N LYS A 321 -18.28 2.04 -38.45
CA LYS A 321 -18.83 2.93 -39.48
C LYS A 321 -19.84 3.88 -38.82
N VAL A 322 -19.48 5.15 -38.72
CA VAL A 322 -20.36 6.18 -38.18
C VAL A 322 -21.44 6.46 -39.22
N TRP A 323 -22.70 6.24 -38.85
CA TRP A 323 -23.83 6.66 -39.66
C TRP A 323 -24.23 8.05 -39.22
N HIS A 324 -24.12 9.03 -40.11
CA HIS A 324 -24.72 10.33 -39.89
C HIS A 324 -26.23 10.18 -39.93
N VAL A 325 -26.85 10.22 -38.76
CA VAL A 325 -28.31 10.33 -38.64
C VAL A 325 -28.71 11.72 -39.10
N ARG A 326 -29.63 11.79 -40.06
CA ARG A 326 -30.24 13.03 -40.54
C ARG A 326 -31.75 12.95 -40.32
N ALA A 327 -32.37 14.09 -40.07
CA ALA A 327 -33.82 14.17 -40.11
C ALA A 327 -34.32 13.91 -41.54
N LEU A 328 -35.41 13.16 -41.67
CA LEU A 328 -36.10 12.93 -42.94
C LEU A 328 -37.17 14.02 -43.09
N SER A 329 -36.74 15.23 -43.41
CA SER A 329 -37.64 16.36 -43.69
C SER A 329 -37.88 16.47 -45.20
N PRO A 330 -39.14 16.65 -45.66
CA PRO A 330 -40.35 16.92 -44.86
C PRO A 330 -41.13 15.68 -44.39
N GLU A 331 -40.72 14.48 -44.79
CA GLU A 331 -41.52 13.25 -44.73
C GLU A 331 -41.88 12.77 -43.31
N ARG A 332 -41.08 13.12 -42.30
CA ARG A 332 -41.27 12.68 -40.91
C ARG A 332 -41.31 13.82 -39.90
N ASP A 333 -41.54 15.05 -40.35
CA ASP A 333 -41.55 16.24 -39.49
C ASP A 333 -42.67 16.18 -38.43
N ALA A 334 -43.76 15.44 -38.69
CA ALA A 334 -44.82 15.21 -37.70
C ALA A 334 -44.36 14.44 -36.44
N PHE A 335 -43.19 13.79 -36.48
CA PHE A 335 -42.57 13.10 -35.35
C PHE A 335 -41.42 13.89 -34.72
N GLU A 336 -41.25 15.17 -35.09
CA GLU A 336 -40.22 16.04 -34.51
C GLU A 336 -40.47 16.23 -33.00
N ILE A 337 -39.48 15.87 -32.18
CA ILE A 337 -39.46 16.21 -30.76
C ILE A 337 -38.43 17.33 -30.58
N ARG A 338 -38.91 18.52 -30.18
CA ARG A 338 -38.03 19.63 -29.80
C ARG A 338 -37.66 19.50 -28.34
N PHE A 339 -36.38 19.19 -28.09
CA PHE A 339 -35.84 19.29 -26.75
C PHE A 339 -35.58 20.76 -26.39
N PRO A 340 -35.90 21.19 -25.16
CA PRO A 340 -35.55 22.53 -24.70
C PRO A 340 -34.01 22.66 -24.68
N ARG A 341 -33.53 23.88 -24.98
CA ARG A 341 -32.10 24.18 -24.88
C ARG A 341 -31.70 24.14 -23.41
N VAL A 342 -30.91 23.15 -23.03
CA VAL A 342 -30.38 23.03 -21.66
C VAL A 342 -29.26 24.06 -21.50
N GLU A 343 -29.51 25.12 -20.74
CA GLU A 343 -28.51 26.16 -20.44
C GLU A 343 -27.67 25.84 -19.20
N GLY A 344 -28.08 24.86 -18.38
CA GLY A 344 -27.33 24.38 -17.23
C GLY A 344 -28.10 23.34 -16.41
N TYR A 345 -27.44 22.73 -15.42
CA TYR A 345 -28.03 21.80 -14.46
C TYR A 345 -27.77 22.30 -13.03
N THR A 346 -28.73 22.08 -12.13
CA THR A 346 -28.57 22.33 -10.68
C THR A 346 -28.94 21.07 -9.90
N HIS A 347 -28.17 20.74 -8.86
CA HIS A 347 -28.50 19.65 -7.96
C HIS A 347 -29.58 20.10 -6.99
N ARG A 348 -30.60 19.26 -6.83
CA ARG A 348 -31.84 19.52 -6.08
C ARG A 348 -31.55 20.08 -4.68
N ILE A 349 -31.97 21.32 -4.44
CA ILE A 349 -32.08 21.90 -3.09
C ILE A 349 -33.34 21.30 -2.45
N THR A 350 -33.19 20.38 -1.50
CA THR A 350 -34.27 20.03 -0.59
C THR A 350 -34.11 20.86 0.68
N SER A 351 -34.87 21.93 0.76
CA SER A 351 -35.19 22.60 2.02
C SER A 351 -36.61 23.12 1.93
N GLU A 352 -37.57 22.38 2.49
CA GLU A 352 -38.74 22.97 3.13
C GLU A 352 -39.06 22.19 4.41
N ILE A 353 -38.72 22.87 5.51
CA ILE A 353 -39.30 22.97 6.87
C ILE A 353 -40.09 21.78 7.41
#